data_AF-A0AA42NUK1-F1
#
_entry.id   AF-A0AA42NUK1-F1
#
_cell.length_a   1.000
_cell.length_b   1.000
_cell.length_c   1.000
_cell.angle_alpha   90.00
_cell.angle_beta   90.00
_cell.angle_gamma   90.00
#
_symmetry.space_group_name_H-M   'P 1'
#
loop_
_entity.id
_entity.type
_entity.pdbx_description
1 polymer ?
#
loop_
_entity_poly.entity_id
_entity_poly.type
_entity_poly.pdbx_seq_one_letter_code
_entity_poly.pdbx_strand_id
1 'polypeptide(L)' 'MECVKTYIFKYVAKLHGKGSLRGRVEATTALQAKQRVLQGNELIRDVSVSLLTNQKAARQQSFEKLRI' A
#
# COMPACT_ATOMS: atom_id res chain seq x y z
N MET A 1 -4.27 -0.52 -26.17
CA MET A 1 -3.36 -0.57 -25.01
C MET A 1 -3.85 0.49 -24.03
N GLU A 2 -4.78 0.12 -23.15
CA GLU A 2 -5.37 1.07 -22.22
C GLU A 2 -4.32 1.44 -21.16
N CYS A 3 -3.98 2.73 -21.08
CA CYS A 3 -3.19 3.26 -19.97
C CYS A 3 -4.04 3.14 -18.70
N VAL A 4 -4.01 1.99 -18.05
CA VAL A 4 -4.66 1.75 -16.77
C VAL A 4 -4.17 2.79 -15.78
N LYS A 5 -5.04 3.74 -15.42
CA LYS A 5 -4.74 4.81 -14.46
C LYS A 5 -4.52 4.16 -13.10
N THR A 6 -3.26 3.97 -12.74
CA THR A 6 -2.86 3.48 -11.44
C THR A 6 -2.87 4.62 -10.43
N TYR A 7 -3.40 4.34 -9.25
CA TYR A 7 -3.40 5.23 -8.11
C TYR A 7 -2.51 4.66 -7.01
N ILE A 8 -1.85 5.55 -6.27
CA ILE A 8 -1.08 5.28 -5.08
C ILE A 8 -2.05 5.16 -3.90
N PHE A 9 -2.15 3.97 -3.35
CA PHE A 9 -2.85 3.69 -2.11
C PHE A 9 -1.82 3.61 -1.00
N LYS A 10 -2.08 4.27 0.14
CA LYS A 10 -1.37 3.94 1.37
C LYS A 10 -1.98 2.68 1.94
N TYR A 11 -1.15 1.80 2.48
CA TYR A 11 -1.62 0.61 3.17
C TYR A 11 -1.00 0.49 4.55
N VAL A 12 -1.79 -0.06 5.47
CA VAL A 12 -1.35 -0.47 6.79
C VAL A 12 -1.73 -1.93 6.93
N ALA A 13 -0.71 -2.77 7.00
CA ALA A 13 -0.80 -4.20 7.15
C ALA A 13 -0.45 -4.58 8.59
N LYS A 14 -1.36 -5.25 9.31
CA LYS A 14 -1.08 -5.83 10.62
C LYS A 14 -0.47 -7.21 10.41
N LEU A 15 0.71 -7.43 10.96
CA LEU A 15 1.35 -8.74 10.92
C LEU A 15 0.72 -9.67 11.96
N HIS A 16 0.84 -10.98 11.75
CA HIS A 16 0.36 -12.00 12.68
C HIS A 16 1.10 -11.97 14.05
N GLY A 17 2.26 -11.29 14.11
CA GLY A 17 3.02 -11.01 15.34
C GLY A 17 2.88 -9.57 15.86
N LYS A 18 3.77 -9.14 16.77
CA LYS A 18 3.85 -7.73 17.21
C LYS A 18 4.54 -6.88 16.14
N GLY A 19 3.77 -6.46 15.13
CA GLY A 19 4.28 -5.56 14.10
C GLY A 19 3.18 -5.03 13.18
N SER A 20 3.34 -3.80 12.71
CA SER A 20 2.49 -3.24 11.66
C SER A 20 3.40 -2.73 10.54
N LEU A 21 3.15 -3.20 9.33
CA LEU A 21 3.86 -2.77 8.14
C LEU A 21 3.05 -1.68 7.46
N ARG A 22 3.69 -0.55 7.18
CA ARG A 22 3.06 0.58 6.51
C ARG A 22 3.82 0.85 5.23
N GLY A 23 3.09 1.11 4.16
CA GLY A 23 3.71 1.38 2.87
C GLY A 23 2.74 2.03 1.91
N ARG A 24 3.17 2.13 0.67
CA ARG A 24 2.33 2.58 -0.44
C ARG A 24 2.42 1.58 -1.57
N VAL A 25 1.33 1.41 -2.28
CA VAL A 25 1.22 0.50 -3.42
C VAL A 25 0.50 1.21 -4.55
N GLU A 26 1.04 1.10 -5.76
CA GLU A 26 0.37 1.54 -6.98
C GLU A 26 -0.56 0.43 -7.46
N ALA A 27 -1.85 0.75 -7.60
CA ALA A 27 -2.87 -0.17 -8.07
C ALA A 27 -4.00 0.58 -8.79
N THR A 28 -4.75 -0.11 -9.64
CA THR A 28 -5.90 0.49 -10.34
C THR A 28 -7.12 0.64 -9.44
N THR A 29 -7.28 -0.27 -8.47
CA THR A 29 -8.40 -0.27 -7.52
C THR A 29 -7.93 -0.62 -6.11
N ALA A 30 -8.72 -0.23 -5.11
CA ALA A 30 -8.45 -0.57 -3.71
C ALA A 30 -8.40 -2.08 -3.47
N LEU A 31 -9.21 -2.85 -4.21
CA LEU A 31 -9.23 -4.32 -4.12
C LEU A 31 -7.93 -4.91 -4.66
N GLN A 32 -7.45 -4.44 -5.82
CA GLN A 32 -6.13 -4.83 -6.34
C GLN A 32 -4.98 -4.42 -5.40
N ALA A 33 -5.05 -3.22 -4.82
CA ALA A 33 -4.06 -2.75 -3.84
C ALA A 33 -3.97 -3.72 -2.66
N LYS A 34 -5.13 -4.11 -2.10
CA LYS A 34 -5.21 -5.07 -1.00
C LYS A 34 -4.67 -6.43 -1.41
N GLN A 35 -5.05 -6.95 -2.57
CA GLN A 35 -4.57 -8.24 -3.07
C GLN A 35 -3.05 -8.25 -3.28
N ARG A 36 -2.45 -7.17 -3.82
CA ARG A 36 -0.99 -7.08 -3.98
C ARG A 36 -0.26 -7.06 -2.64
N VAL A 37 -0.78 -6.33 -1.66
CA VAL A 37 -0.18 -6.29 -0.32
C VAL A 37 -0.27 -7.65 0.36
N LEU A 38 -1.39 -8.35 0.22
CA LEU A 38 -1.58 -9.70 0.79
C LEU A 38 -0.74 -10.77 0.06
N GLN A 39 -0.68 -10.74 -1.28
CA GLN A 39 0.12 -11.68 -2.07
C GLN A 39 1.61 -11.60 -1.74
N GLY A 40 2.11 -10.41 -1.39
CA GLY A 40 3.52 -10.21 -1.07
C GLY A 40 3.91 -10.62 0.34
N ASN A 41 2.99 -11.01 1.21
CA ASN A 41 3.30 -11.34 2.60
C ASN A 41 2.21 -12.21 3.27
N GLU A 42 2.48 -13.51 3.39
CA GLU A 42 1.64 -14.48 4.11
C GLU A 42 1.54 -14.17 5.63
N LEU A 43 2.46 -13.35 6.14
CA LEU A 43 2.49 -12.91 7.54
C LEU A 43 1.47 -11.81 7.86
N ILE A 44 0.80 -11.24 6.86
CA ILE A 44 -0.16 -10.16 7.06
C ILE A 44 -1.54 -10.73 7.43
N ARG A 45 -1.98 -10.41 8.65
CA ARG A 45 -3.29 -10.80 9.18
C ARG A 45 -4.42 -9.91 8.69
N ASP A 46 -4.16 -8.61 8.58
CA ASP A 46 -5.15 -7.65 8.12
C ASP A 46 -4.50 -6.54 7.30
N VAL A 47 -5.18 -6.11 6.23
CA VAL A 47 -4.75 -5.00 5.38
C VAL A 47 -5.87 -3.97 5.31
N SER A 48 -5.52 -2.76 5.73
CA SER A 48 -6.30 -1.55 5.50
C SER A 48 -5.63 -0.72 4.41
N VAL A 49 -6.34 -0.49 3.30
CA VAL A 49 -5.90 0.39 2.21
C VAL A 49 -6.70 1.68 2.21
N SER A 50 -6.04 2.79 1.90
CA SER A 50 -6.71 4.08 1.72
C SER A 50 -6.12 4.79 0.52
N LEU A 51 -6.98 5.31 -0.34
CA LEU A 51 -6.57 6.13 -1.48
C LEU A 51 -5.94 7.42 -0.95
N LEU A 52 -4.75 7.76 -1.44
CA LEU A 52 -4.18 9.07 -1.15
C LEU A 52 -4.85 10.11 -2.05
N THR A 53 -5.45 11.12 -1.45
CA THR A 53 -6.07 12.25 -2.16
C THR A 53 -5.03 13.01 -2.99
N ASN A 54 -3.78 13.09 -2.49
CA ASN A 54 -2.67 13.75 -3.17
C ASN A 54 -1.71 12.77 -3.83
N GLN A 55 -2.13 12.21 -4.96
CA GLN A 55 -1.35 11.29 -5.80
C GLN A 55 0.01 11.88 -6.22
N LYS A 56 0.03 13.16 -6.61
CA LYS A 56 1.24 13.85 -7.07
C LYS A 56 2.29 13.99 -5.97
N ALA A 57 1.85 14.34 -4.75
CA ALA A 57 2.71 14.44 -3.59
C ALA A 57 3.14 13.05 -3.06
N ALA A 58 2.25 12.06 -3.10
CA ALA A 58 2.56 10.69 -2.68
C ALA A 58 3.65 10.04 -3.54
N ARG A 59 3.74 10.44 -4.82
CA ARG A 59 4.79 10.00 -5.75
C ARG A 59 6.13 10.69 -5.52
N GLN A 60 6.11 11.91 -4.96
CA GLN A 60 7.30 12.72 -4.66
C GLN A 60 7.78 12.57 -3.21
N GLN A 61 6.93 12.14 -2.29
CA GLN A 61 7.32 11.89 -0.91
C GLN A 61 8.14 10.61 -0.83
N SER A 62 9.42 10.75 -0.49
CA SER A 62 10.27 9.66 -0.01
C SER A 62 9.50 8.84 1.02
N PHE A 63 9.41 7.54 0.78
CA PHE A 63 8.86 6.59 1.75
C PHE A 63 9.58 6.80 3.07
N GLU A 64 8.83 7.02 4.15
CA GLU A 64 9.41 7.18 5.49
C GLU A 64 10.36 6.00 5.71
N LYS A 65 11.66 6.30 5.79
CA LYS A 65 12.68 5.32 6.16
C LYS A 65 12.24 4.77 7.50
N LEU A 66 12.01 3.46 7.52
CA LEU A 66 11.82 2.70 8.75
C LEU A 66 12.98 3.08 9.68
N ARG A 67 12.71 3.91 10.68
CA ARG A 67 13.67 4.16 11.76
C ARG A 67 13.58 2.93 12.65
N ILE A 68 14.49 2.01 12.38
CA ILE A 68 14.80 0.85 13.23
C ILE A 68 15.49 1.38 14.49
#